data_AF-A0A0F7PKE8-F1
#
_entry.id   AF-A0A0F7PKE8-F1
#
_cell.length_a   1.000
_cell.length_b   1.000
_cell.length_c   1.000
_cell.angle_alpha   90.00
_cell.angle_beta   90.00
_cell.angle_gamma   90.00
#
_symmetry.space_group_name_H-M   'P 1'
#
loop_
_entity.id
_entity.type
_entity.pdbx_description
1 polymer ?
#
loop_
_entity_poly.entity_id
_entity_poly.type
_entity_poly.pdbx_seq_one_letter_code
_entity_poly.pdbx_strand_id
1 'polypeptide(L)'
;MRKECEVCGLDYSFADPADGPAFFVMMFACIPSTIFALWLQITYEPSWWVHLITTGPLMLATCLPPLRLVKGWLIASQYFHKAQEGSIDWDWVEK
;
A
#
# COMPACT_ATOMS: atom_id res chain seq x y z
N MET A 1 -3.80 8.52 -10.53
CA MET A 1 -2.35 8.74 -10.46
C MET A 1 -1.98 9.57 -11.67
N ARG A 2 -1.02 10.51 -11.56
CA ARG A 2 -0.58 11.29 -12.71
C ARG A 2 0.17 10.37 -13.69
N LYS A 3 0.12 10.65 -14.99
CA LYS A 3 0.79 9.83 -16.02
C LYS A 3 2.30 10.06 -16.06
N GLU A 4 2.74 11.29 -15.83
CA GLU A 4 4.13 11.71 -15.93
C GLU A 4 4.54 12.64 -14.78
N CYS A 5 5.83 12.73 -14.50
CA CYS A 5 6.38 13.70 -13.54
C CYS A 5 6.36 15.13 -14.11
N GLU A 6 5.83 16.10 -13.36
CA GLU A 6 5.78 17.51 -13.80
C GLU A 6 7.17 18.19 -13.88
N VAL A 7 8.16 17.68 -13.15
CA VAL A 7 9.49 18.30 -13.04
C VAL A 7 10.47 17.74 -14.05
N CYS A 8 10.44 16.42 -14.30
CA CYS A 8 11.41 15.75 -15.17
C CYS A 8 10.78 15.00 -16.37
N GLY A 9 9.45 14.97 -16.50
CA GLY A 9 8.78 14.29 -17.61
C GLY A 9 8.88 12.76 -17.59
N LEU A 10 9.26 12.15 -16.46
CA LEU A 10 9.33 10.69 -16.34
C LEU A 10 7.94 10.09 -16.47
N ASP A 11 7.73 9.26 -17.50
CA ASP A 11 6.52 8.46 -17.69
C ASP A 11 6.45 7.37 -16.61
N TYR A 12 5.33 7.29 -15.88
CA TYR A 12 5.12 6.29 -14.83
C TYR A 12 4.58 4.95 -15.36
N SER A 13 4.39 4.80 -16.68
CA SER A 13 3.87 3.56 -17.28
C SER A 13 4.72 2.31 -16.99
N PHE A 14 6.00 2.46 -16.61
CA PHE A 14 6.86 1.33 -16.25
C PHE A 14 6.56 0.74 -14.86
N ALA A 15 5.91 1.51 -13.99
CA ALA A 15 5.73 1.14 -12.60
C ALA A 15 4.34 0.57 -12.39
N ASP A 16 4.26 -0.74 -12.20
CA ASP A 16 3.12 -1.37 -11.53
C ASP A 16 3.50 -1.66 -10.08
N PRO A 17 3.21 -0.74 -9.13
CA PRO A 17 3.50 -0.96 -7.73
C PRO A 17 2.67 -2.10 -7.10
N ALA A 18 1.73 -2.72 -7.84
CA ALA A 18 0.96 -3.91 -7.47
C ALA A 18 0.32 -3.85 -6.06
N ASP A 19 -0.06 -5.03 -5.52
CA ASP A 19 -0.67 -5.24 -4.20
C ASP A 19 0.30 -5.07 -3.02
N GLY A 20 1.58 -4.80 -3.28
CA GLY A 20 2.63 -4.63 -2.26
C GLY A 20 2.26 -3.64 -1.15
N PRO A 21 1.82 -2.39 -1.46
CA PRO A 21 1.39 -1.44 -0.44
C PRO A 21 0.22 -1.96 0.40
N ALA A 22 -0.73 -2.68 -0.22
CA ALA A 22 -1.90 -3.19 0.48
C ALA A 22 -1.52 -4.30 1.46
N PHE A 23 -0.62 -5.20 1.09
CA PHE A 23 -0.13 -6.27 1.96
C PHE A 23 0.54 -5.72 3.23
N PHE A 24 1.46 -4.76 3.08
CA PHE A 24 2.13 -4.14 4.23
C PHE A 24 1.14 -3.41 5.15
N VAL A 25 0.19 -2.69 4.57
CA VAL A 25 -0.82 -1.96 5.34
C VAL A 25 -1.75 -2.92 6.07
N MET A 26 -2.18 -4.02 5.44
CA MET A 26 -3.01 -5.03 6.12
C MET A 26 -2.30 -5.67 7.31
N MET A 27 -1.02 -6.06 7.17
CA MET A 27 -0.31 -6.69 8.28
C MET A 27 -0.04 -5.73 9.45
N PHE A 28 0.39 -4.50 9.17
CA PHE A 28 0.84 -3.59 10.23
C PHE A 28 -0.26 -2.66 10.76
N ALA A 29 -1.29 -2.33 9.97
CA ALA A 29 -2.36 -1.43 10.39
C ALA A 29 -3.63 -2.18 10.78
N CYS A 30 -4.10 -3.11 9.94
CA CYS A 30 -5.38 -3.78 10.17
C CYS A 30 -5.33 -4.78 11.33
N ILE A 31 -4.25 -5.56 11.47
CA ILE A 31 -4.14 -6.55 12.56
C ILE A 31 -4.17 -5.86 13.94
N PRO A 32 -3.32 -4.86 14.25
CA PRO A 32 -3.38 -4.18 15.55
C PRO A 32 -4.70 -3.45 15.78
N SER A 33 -5.26 -2.82 14.75
CA SER A 33 -6.56 -2.14 14.86
C SER A 33 -7.69 -3.12 15.20
N THR A 34 -7.67 -4.33 14.65
CA THR A 34 -8.67 -5.37 14.95
C THR A 34 -8.50 -5.92 16.36
N ILE A 35 -7.25 -6.14 16.80
CA ILE A 35 -6.96 -6.55 18.18
C ILE A 35 -7.48 -5.49 19.17
N PHE A 36 -7.24 -4.20 18.90
CA PHE A 36 -7.75 -3.11 19.71
C PHE A 36 -9.29 -3.08 19.75
N ALA A 37 -9.94 -3.26 18.60
CA ALA A 37 -11.40 -3.32 18.51
C ALA A 37 -11.98 -4.44 19.36
N LEU A 38 -11.42 -5.65 19.25
CA LEU A 38 -11.85 -6.82 20.01
C LEU A 38 -11.60 -6.64 21.50
N TRP A 39 -10.44 -6.13 21.89
CA TRP A 39 -10.13 -5.85 23.29
C TRP A 39 -11.14 -4.87 23.90
N LEU A 40 -11.47 -3.81 23.17
CA LEU A 40 -12.44 -2.80 23.60
C LEU A 40 -13.85 -3.39 23.74
N GLN A 41 -14.27 -4.24 22.79
CA GLN A 41 -15.57 -4.92 22.83
C GLN A 41 -15.67 -5.90 24.01
N ILE A 42 -14.64 -6.73 24.23
CA ILE A 42 -14.63 -7.76 25.29
C ILE A 42 -14.55 -7.15 26.68
N THR A 43 -13.80 -6.06 26.84
CA THR A 43 -13.56 -5.46 28.17
C THR A 43 -14.71 -4.56 28.62
N TYR A 44 -15.34 -3.84 27.70
CA TYR A 44 -16.27 -2.76 28.05
C TYR A 44 -17.69 -2.94 27.51
N GLU A 45 -17.95 -3.96 26.67
CA GLU A 45 -19.21 -4.16 25.92
C GLU A 45 -19.85 -2.83 25.44
N PRO A 46 -19.09 -1.98 24.74
CA PRO A 46 -19.56 -0.65 24.43
C PRO A 46 -20.59 -0.67 23.31
N SER A 47 -21.43 0.37 23.28
CA SER A 47 -22.34 0.56 22.15
C SER A 47 -21.57 0.78 20.84
N TRP A 48 -22.21 0.43 19.72
CA TRP A 48 -21.57 0.43 18.40
C TRP A 48 -20.97 1.78 17.96
N TRP A 49 -21.53 2.91 18.41
CA TRP A 49 -21.02 4.25 18.09
C TRP A 49 -19.62 4.50 18.66
N VAL A 50 -19.27 3.86 19.78
CA VAL A 50 -17.94 3.98 20.39
C VAL A 50 -16.89 3.43 19.43
N HIS A 51 -17.16 2.31 18.76
CA HIS A 51 -16.26 1.77 17.75
C HIS A 51 -16.11 2.69 16.54
N LEU A 52 -17.18 3.36 16.13
CA LEU A 52 -17.13 4.31 15.02
C LEU A 52 -16.24 5.52 15.34
N ILE A 53 -16.16 5.95 16.60
CA ILE A 53 -15.35 7.11 17.03
C ILE A 53 -13.93 6.72 17.45
N THR A 54 -13.74 5.50 17.96
CA THR A 54 -12.43 5.03 18.44
C THR A 54 -11.71 4.22 17.38
N THR A 55 -12.25 3.05 17.06
CA THR A 55 -11.66 2.09 16.12
C THR A 55 -11.66 2.62 14.68
N GLY A 56 -12.72 3.34 14.27
CA GLY A 56 -12.84 3.90 12.92
C GLY A 56 -11.70 4.87 12.58
N PRO A 57 -11.51 5.97 13.33
CA PRO A 57 -10.42 6.91 13.11
C PRO A 57 -9.05 6.26 13.27
N LEU A 58 -8.88 5.35 14.23
CA LEU A 58 -7.63 4.60 14.37
C LEU A 58 -7.29 3.84 13.09
N MET A 59 -8.25 3.09 12.54
CA MET A 59 -8.06 2.32 11.31
C MET A 59 -7.78 3.23 10.10
N LEU A 60 -8.48 4.36 9.97
CA LEU A 60 -8.23 5.32 8.90
C LEU A 60 -6.84 5.96 9.02
N ALA A 61 -6.45 6.33 10.23
CA ALA A 61 -5.17 6.96 10.51
C ALA A 61 -3.99 6.00 10.33
N THR A 62 -4.17 4.70 10.60
CA THR A 62 -3.12 3.71 10.39
C THR A 62 -3.06 3.19 8.95
N CYS A 63 -4.17 3.19 8.20
CA CYS A 63 -4.20 2.70 6.83
C CYS A 63 -3.85 3.78 5.78
N LEU A 64 -4.44 4.97 5.86
CA LEU A 64 -4.38 5.95 4.76
C LEU A 64 -3.01 6.61 4.57
N PRO A 65 -2.32 7.10 5.63
CA PRO A 65 -1.02 7.75 5.47
C PRO A 65 0.06 6.81 4.92
N PRO A 66 0.23 5.57 5.46
CA PRO A 66 1.24 4.65 4.94
C PRO A 66 0.99 4.22 3.49
N LEU A 67 -0.27 4.07 3.06
CA LEU A 67 -0.59 3.73 1.66
C LEU A 67 0.03 4.73 0.68
N ARG A 68 0.01 6.03 0.98
CA ARG A 68 0.63 7.05 0.13
C ARG A 68 2.15 6.96 0.14
N LEU A 69 2.74 6.76 1.31
CA LEU A 69 4.20 6.71 1.48
C LEU A 69 4.80 5.47 0.80
N VAL A 70 4.25 4.29 1.09
CA VAL A 70 4.74 3.01 0.55
C VAL A 70 4.58 2.95 -0.95
N LYS A 71 3.47 3.47 -1.50
CA LYS A 71 3.28 3.51 -2.96
C LYS A 71 4.34 4.35 -3.66
N GLY A 72 4.65 5.53 -3.13
CA GLY A 72 5.71 6.39 -3.69
C GLY A 72 7.08 5.74 -3.58
N TRP A 73 7.37 5.11 -2.44
CA TRP A 73 8.63 4.42 -2.21
C TRP A 73 8.83 3.24 -3.16
N LEU A 74 7.79 2.43 -3.39
CA LEU A 74 7.86 1.29 -4.30
C LEU A 74 8.13 1.73 -5.75
N ILE A 75 7.47 2.78 -6.24
CA ILE A 75 7.75 3.33 -7.58
C ILE A 75 9.21 3.79 -7.70
N ALA A 76 9.73 4.50 -6.69
CA ALA A 76 11.12 4.95 -6.69
C ALA A 76 12.10 3.76 -6.68
N SER A 77 11.76 2.70 -5.94
CA SER A 77 12.56 1.48 -5.91
C SER A 77 12.56 0.73 -7.25
N GLN A 78 11.42 0.64 -7.93
CA GLN A 78 11.32 0.06 -9.27
C GLN A 78 12.12 0.86 -10.30
N TYR A 79 12.08 2.19 -10.22
CA TYR A 79 12.88 3.06 -11.09
C TYR A 79 14.38 2.85 -10.88
N PHE A 80 14.85 2.84 -9.62
CA PHE A 80 16.27 2.69 -9.32
C PHE A 80 16.82 1.31 -9.69
N HIS A 81 16.05 0.25 -9.41
CA HIS A 81 16.47 -1.14 -9.68
C HIS A 81 16.14 -1.62 -11.10
N LYS A 82 15.54 -0.77 -11.95
CA LYS A 82 15.04 -1.13 -13.29
C LYS A 82 14.18 -2.40 -13.26
N ALA A 83 13.35 -2.53 -12.22
CA ALA A 83 12.51 -3.70 -11.99
C ALA A 83 11.25 -3.64 -12.87
N GLN A 84 11.45 -3.72 -14.19
CA GLN A 84 10.39 -3.89 -15.18
C GLN A 84 10.11 -5.39 -15.37
N GLU A 85 8.93 -5.72 -15.90
CA GLU A 85 8.63 -7.09 -16.33
C GLU A 85 9.73 -7.60 -17.28
N GLY A 86 10.26 -8.79 -17.00
CA GLY A 86 11.31 -9.38 -17.82
C GLY A 86 10.77 -9.75 -19.20
N SER A 87 11.33 -9.17 -20.26
CA SER A 87 11.06 -9.61 -21.63
C SER A 87 11.96 -10.80 -21.96
N ILE A 88 11.36 -11.90 -22.43
CA ILE A 88 12.11 -13.03 -22.98
C ILE A 88 12.39 -12.68 -24.44
N ASP A 89 13.65 -12.48 -24.79
CA ASP A 89 14.08 -12.27 -26.18
C ASP A 89 14.19 -13.64 -26.86
N TRP A 90 13.11 -14.06 -27.53
CA TRP A 90 13.04 -15.35 -28.24
C TRP A 90 13.90 -15.36 -29.52
N ASP A 91 14.44 -14.21 -29.94
CA ASP A 91 15.21 -14.07 -31.18
C ASP A 91 16.64 -14.67 -31.07
N TRP A 92 17.06 -15.11 -29.87
CA TRP A 92 18.37 -15.76 -29.62
C TRP A 92 18.41 -17.26 -29.94
N VAL A 93 17.27 -17.90 -30.23
CA VAL A 93 17.21 -19.35 -30.53
C VAL A 93 17.47 -19.65 -32.02
N GLU A 94 17.42 -18.63 -32.89
CA GLU A 94 17.43 -18.81 -34.35
C GLU A 94 18.71 -18.37 -35.07
N LYS A 95 19.82 -18.16 -34.35
CA LYS A 95 21.17 -17.96 -34.93
C LYS A 95 22.11 -19.08 -34.55
#